data_AF-A0AAE6BZN6-F1
#
_entry.id   AF-A0AAE6BZN6-F1
#
_cell.length_a   1.000
_cell.length_b   1.000
_cell.length_c   1.000
_cell.angle_alpha   90.00
_cell.angle_beta   90.00
_cell.angle_gamma   90.00
#
_symmetry.space_group_name_H-M   'P 1'
#
loop_
_entity.id
_entity.type
_entity.pdbx_description
1 polymer ?
#
loop_
_entity_poly.entity_id
_entity_poly.type
_entity_poly.pdbx_seq_one_letter_code
_entity_poly.pdbx_strand_id
1 'polypeptide(L)' 'MDKPTISKRISAGTRVYYIDAHNDRKGQPYISISEIPTDKSPGKKKRQCIFLHAENVDQFAQAFAEVANHIKNDTQG' A
#
# COMPACT_ATOMS: atom_id res chain seq x y z
N MET A 1 -12.91 11.95 1.04
CA MET A 1 -12.49 10.56 0.74
C MET A 1 -13.12 9.72 1.81
N ASP A 2 -13.93 8.73 1.43
CA ASP A 2 -14.63 7.91 2.41
C ASP A 2 -13.63 7.15 3.29
N LYS A 3 -13.98 7.02 4.57
CA LYS A 3 -13.15 6.32 5.55
C LYS A 3 -12.89 4.90 5.04
N PRO A 4 -11.65 4.40 5.08
CA PRO A 4 -11.37 3.03 4.68
C PRO A 4 -12.20 2.06 5.53
N THR A 5 -12.70 1.00 4.90
CA THR A 5 -13.39 -0.09 5.58
C THR A 5 -12.42 -0.87 6.46
N ILE A 6 -11.18 -1.02 6.00
CA ILE A 6 -10.04 -1.47 6.80
C ILE A 6 -8.77 -0.71 6.39
N SER A 7 -7.92 -0.43 7.37
CA SER A 7 -6.64 0.25 7.14
C SER A 7 -5.52 -0.50 7.86
N LYS A 8 -4.39 -0.70 7.17
CA LYS A 8 -3.15 -1.23 7.74
C LYS A 8 -2.04 -0.20 7.57
N ARG A 9 -1.49 0.25 8.70
CA ARG A 9 -0.41 1.23 8.77
C ARG A 9 0.94 0.55 9.00
N ILE A 10 1.95 0.92 8.23
CA ILE A 10 3.34 0.47 8.40
C ILE A 10 4.24 1.69 8.56
N SER A 11 5.04 1.73 9.63
CA SER A 11 6.03 2.79 9.86
C SER A 11 7.42 2.31 9.46
N ALA A 12 8.09 3.05 8.58
CA ALA A 12 9.39 2.70 8.00
C ALA A 12 10.42 3.83 8.19
N GLY A 13 10.36 4.53 9.32
CA GLY A 13 11.28 5.61 9.68
C GLY A 13 11.04 6.88 8.87
N THR A 14 11.60 6.96 7.66
CA THR A 14 11.44 8.12 6.78
C THR A 14 10.09 8.14 6.09
N ARG A 15 9.40 7.00 5.97
CA ARG A 15 8.06 6.86 5.36
C ARG A 15 7.04 6.23 6.30
N VAL A 16 5.78 6.51 6.05
CA VAL A 16 4.63 5.74 6.55
C VAL A 16 3.85 5.22 5.35
N TYR A 17 3.56 3.94 5.35
CA TYR A 17 2.71 3.30 4.34
C TYR A 17 1.33 3.02 4.92
N TYR A 18 0.32 3.12 4.06
CA TYR A 18 -1.04 2.66 4.33
C TYR A 18 -1.47 1.71 3.22
N ILE A 19 -2.05 0.57 3.60
CA ILE A 19 -2.79 -0.33 2.71
C ILE A 19 -4.23 -0.32 3.19
N ASP A 20 -5.08 0.34 2.41
CA ASP A 20 -6.44 0.69 2.80
C ASP A 20 -7.43 0.07 1.82
N ALA A 21 -8.47 -0.58 2.32
CA ALA A 21 -9.62 -0.98 1.51
C ALA A 21 -10.72 0.08 1.62
N HIS A 22 -11.33 0.41 0.48
CA HIS A 22 -12.39 1.41 0.37
C HIS A 22 -13.53 0.86 -0.48
N ASN A 23 -14.67 1.52 -0.41
CA ASN A 23 -15.71 1.45 -1.43
C ASN A 23 -15.75 2.77 -2.19
N ASP A 24 -15.93 2.73 -3.50
CA ASP A 24 -16.16 3.94 -4.29
C ASP A 24 -17.59 4.47 -4.10
N ARG A 25 -17.95 5.56 -4.79
CA ARG A 25 -19.29 6.16 -4.70
C ARG A 25 -20.42 5.24 -5.16
N LYS A 26 -20.10 4.18 -5.92
CA LYS A 26 -21.05 3.16 -6.41
C LYS A 26 -21.05 1.90 -5.54
N GLY A 27 -20.26 1.88 -4.45
CA GLY A 27 -20.12 0.73 -3.57
C GLY A 27 -19.13 -0.32 -4.06
N GLN A 28 -18.37 -0.05 -5.13
CA GLN A 28 -17.38 -1.00 -5.65
C GLN A 28 -16.12 -0.98 -4.80
N PRO A 29 -15.63 -2.15 -4.33
CA PRO A 29 -14.43 -2.19 -3.50
C PRO A 29 -13.17 -1.89 -4.31
N TYR A 30 -12.20 -1.25 -3.67
CA TYR A 30 -10.85 -1.05 -4.21
C TYR A 30 -9.83 -0.92 -3.08
N ILE A 31 -8.56 -1.17 -3.39
CA ILE A 31 -7.44 -0.97 -2.47
C ILE A 31 -6.73 0.33 -2.85
N SER A 32 -6.32 1.12 -1.86
CA SER A 32 -5.32 2.17 -2.03
C SER A 32 -4.06 1.84 -1.26
N ILE A 33 -2.90 2.02 -1.89
CA ILE A 33 -1.60 1.88 -1.25
C ILE A 33 -0.91 3.23 -1.30
N SER A 34 -0.75 3.85 -0.13
CA SER A 34 -0.12 5.16 0.01
C SER A 34 1.28 5.06 0.60
N GLU A 35 2.22 5.80 0.04
CA GLU A 35 3.50 6.14 0.65
C GLU A 35 3.47 7.61 1.06
N ILE A 36 3.60 7.87 2.37
CA ILE A 36 3.60 9.21 2.94
C ILE A 36 5.00 9.51 3.50
N PRO A 37 5.70 10.53 2.98
CA PRO A 37 6.95 10.99 3.57
C PRO A 37 6.70 11.57 4.97
N THR A 38 7.56 11.19 5.92
CA THR A 38 7.60 11.81 7.25
C THR A 38 8.49 13.05 7.25
N ASP A 39 8.60 13.71 8.40
CA ASP A 39 9.54 14.82 8.56
C ASP A 39 11.00 14.45 8.44
N LYS A 40 11.33 13.18 8.64
CA LYS A 40 12.67 12.62 8.45
C LYS A 40 12.98 12.27 7.00
N SER A 41 12.03 12.42 6.08
CA SER A 41 12.27 12.18 4.64
C SER A 41 13.24 13.21 4.06
N PRO A 42 14.30 12.77 3.37
CA PRO A 42 15.17 13.67 2.62
C PRO A 42 14.46 14.19 1.36
N GLY A 43 14.85 15.38 0.91
CA GLY A 43 14.41 15.95 -0.36
C GLY A 43 12.94 16.38 -0.41
N LYS A 44 12.38 16.49 -1.62
CA LYS A 44 11.01 16.95 -1.85
C LYS A 44 10.01 15.91 -1.36
N LYS A 45 9.24 16.26 -0.32
CA LYS A 45 8.17 15.43 0.25
C LYS A 45 6.97 15.44 -0.70
N LYS A 46 6.68 14.30 -1.33
CA LYS A 46 5.45 14.08 -2.11
C LYS A 46 4.83 12.74 -1.70
N ARG A 47 3.54 12.77 -1.37
CA ARG A 47 2.74 11.56 -1.18
C ARG A 47 2.57 10.85 -2.51
N GLN A 48 2.79 9.54 -2.54
CA GLN A 48 2.48 8.68 -3.66
C GLN A 48 1.33 7.76 -3.28
N CYS A 49 0.46 7.46 -4.23
CA CYS A 49 -0.66 6.55 -4.02
C CYS A 49 -0.95 5.81 -5.32
N ILE A 50 -1.17 4.50 -5.20
CA ILE A 50 -1.72 3.67 -6.27
C ILE A 50 -3.08 3.14 -5.84
N PHE A 51 -3.92 2.81 -6.82
CA PHE A 51 -5.24 2.24 -6.62
C PHE A 51 -5.36 0.93 -7.37
N LEU A 52 -5.90 -0.10 -6.72
CA LEU A 52 -6.13 -1.41 -7.28
C LEU A 52 -7.63 -1.69 -7.30
N HIS A 53 -8.19 -1.91 -8.48
CA HIS A 53 -9.61 -2.26 -8.64
C HIS A 53 -9.85 -3.73 -8.28
N ALA A 54 -11.02 -4.01 -7.69
CA ALA A 54 -11.37 -5.33 -7.15
C ALA A 54 -11.19 -6.49 -8.14
N GLU A 55 -11.44 -6.27 -9.43
CA GLU A 55 -11.37 -7.28 -10.49
C GLU A 55 -10.02 -8.00 -10.60
N ASN A 56 -8.92 -7.37 -10.16
CA ASN A 56 -7.57 -7.94 -10.23
C ASN A 56 -6.90 -8.12 -8.85
N VAL A 57 -7.63 -7.92 -7.74
CA VAL A 57 -7.02 -7.90 -6.39
C VAL A 57 -6.28 -9.19 -6.06
N ASP A 58 -6.81 -10.35 -6.44
CA ASP A 58 -6.16 -11.64 -6.17
C ASP A 58 -4.82 -11.78 -6.90
N GLN A 59 -4.74 -11.34 -8.16
CA GLN A 59 -3.50 -11.36 -8.93
C GLN A 59 -2.45 -10.42 -8.33
N PHE A 60 -2.86 -9.22 -7.89
CA PHE A 60 -1.98 -8.29 -7.20
C PHE A 60 -1.50 -8.84 -5.85
N ALA A 61 -2.39 -9.49 -5.08
CA ALA A 61 -2.04 -10.06 -3.79
C ALA A 61 -1.04 -11.22 -3.94
N GLN A 62 -1.25 -12.09 -4.91
CA GLN A 62 -0.33 -13.18 -5.23
C GLN A 62 1.04 -12.63 -5.66
N ALA A 63 1.07 -11.73 -6.64
CA ALA A 63 2.32 -11.14 -7.13
C ALA A 63 3.10 -10.40 -6.02
N PHE A 64 2.39 -9.67 -5.15
CA PHE A 64 3.01 -9.01 -4.00
C PHE A 64 3.62 -10.02 -3.03
N ALA A 65 2.91 -11.11 -2.71
CA ALA A 65 3.40 -12.15 -1.82
C ALA A 65 4.63 -12.87 -2.38
N GLU A 66 4.63 -13.20 -3.67
CA GLU A 66 5.77 -13.81 -4.37
C GLU A 66 7.02 -12.94 -4.29
N VAL A 67 6.91 -11.65 -4.66
CA VAL A 67 8.03 -10.70 -4.60
C VAL A 67 8.49 -10.46 -3.15
N ALA A 68 7.56 -10.33 -2.20
CA ALA A 68 7.91 -10.15 -0.80
C ALA A 68 8.67 -11.35 -0.21
N ASN A 69 8.29 -12.57 -0.60
CA ASN A 69 8.98 -13.80 -0.16
C ASN A 69 10.37 -13.91 -0.78
N HIS A 70 10.53 -13.54 -2.05
CA HIS A 70 11.84 -13.51 -2.71
C HIS A 70 12.83 -12.58 -1.97
N ILE A 71 12.42 -11.34 -1.65
CA ILE A 71 13.26 -10.38 -0.91
C ILE A 71 13.65 -10.91 0.47
N LYS A 72 12.71 -11.55 1.19
CA LYS A 72 12.98 -12.11 2.52
C LYS A 72 14.03 -13.21 2.50
N ASN A 73 13.98 -14.07 1.49
CA ASN A 73 14.94 -15.17 1.36
C ASN A 73 16.34 -14.65 0.98
N ASP A 74 16.41 -13.64 0.12
CA ASP A 74 17.68 -13.02 -0.27
C ASP A 74 18.35 -12.26 0.89
N THR A 75 17.58 -11.72 1.83
CA THR A 75 18.10 -10.97 2.99
C THR A 75 18.60 -11.89 4.12
N GLN A 76 18.40 -13.21 4.02
CA GLN A 76 18.91 -14.21 4.98
C GLN A 76 20.23 -14.85 4.55
N GLY A 77 20.84 -14.38 3.45
CA GLY A 77 22.16 -14.79 2.94
C GLY A 77 23.30 -13.85 3.34
#